data_AF-A0A952QSR9-F1
#
_entry.id   AF-A0A952QSR9-F1
#
_cell.length_a   1.000
_cell.length_b   1.000
_cell.length_c   1.000
_cell.angle_alpha   90.00
_cell.angle_beta   90.00
_cell.angle_gamma   90.00
#
_symmetry.space_group_name_H-M   'P 1'
#
loop_
_entity.id
_entity.type
_entity.pdbx_description
1 polymer ?
#
loop_
_entity_poly.entity_id
_entity_poly.type
_entity_poly.pdbx_seq_one_letter_code
_entity_poly.pdbx_strand_id
1 'polypeptide(L)'
;MPVSQKKVAVVVPMHNRSTLTVDEQISFRHLTHYLAPYDKYLVVPESLQVTLPGCNLKRFGEEYFGSAIANTRLLLSEHFYRAFSEYEYILIYHLDALVFSDQLTTWCDTGLDYIGPPWIPCVDSPWVKEPRVGNGGLSLRKIQSFLKVFHSDEYWMDPEEYWRDKYAGMPTYLRWINSPKRLIKRLSLFNNARLEMSRWHLRPDGTKNEDHFWSDRATHYVPDFKVASVEIGLRFAFEVAPRLCYDMNHRRLPFGCHAWPRYDRGFWEPHLLVS
;
A
#
# COMPACT_ATOMS: atom_id res chain seq x y z
N MET A 1 -14.05 -29.95 -4.50
CA MET A 1 -14.63 -28.66 -4.91
C MET A 1 -13.60 -27.60 -4.57
N PRO A 2 -13.10 -26.77 -5.51
CA PRO A 2 -12.33 -25.60 -5.10
C PRO A 2 -13.24 -24.75 -4.20
N VAL A 3 -12.79 -24.47 -2.97
CA VAL A 3 -13.50 -23.55 -2.09
C VAL A 3 -13.57 -22.22 -2.83
N SER A 4 -14.79 -21.71 -3.06
CA SER A 4 -14.97 -20.40 -3.68
C SER A 4 -14.26 -19.37 -2.80
N GLN A 5 -13.22 -18.74 -3.33
CA GLN A 5 -12.49 -17.69 -2.64
C GLN A 5 -13.44 -16.51 -2.39
N LYS A 6 -13.42 -15.92 -1.19
CA LYS A 6 -14.22 -14.73 -0.88
C LYS A 6 -13.72 -13.55 -1.70
N LYS A 7 -14.59 -12.58 -2.01
CA LYS A 7 -14.22 -11.49 -2.93
C LYS A 7 -13.20 -10.52 -2.30
N VAL A 8 -13.52 -9.94 -1.15
CA VAL A 8 -12.71 -8.88 -0.55
C VAL A 8 -12.90 -8.81 0.97
N ALA A 9 -11.80 -8.54 1.70
CA ALA A 9 -11.82 -8.15 3.10
C ALA A 9 -11.39 -6.70 3.28
N VAL A 10 -11.93 -6.02 4.28
CA VAL A 10 -11.42 -4.72 4.72
C VAL A 10 -10.42 -4.94 5.85
N VAL A 11 -9.23 -4.38 5.68
CA VAL A 11 -8.11 -4.50 6.60
C VAL A 11 -7.83 -3.14 7.21
N VAL A 12 -7.90 -3.06 8.52
CA VAL A 12 -7.72 -1.83 9.31
C VAL A 12 -6.44 -1.96 10.14
N PRO A 13 -5.28 -1.49 9.63
CA PRO A 13 -4.07 -1.38 10.43
C PRO A 13 -4.29 -0.48 11.64
N MET A 14 -3.99 -1.02 12.82
CA MET A 14 -4.13 -0.30 14.09
C MET A 14 -2.77 0.19 14.59
N HIS A 15 -2.80 1.29 15.33
CA HIS A 15 -1.67 1.74 16.14
C HIS A 15 -1.57 0.91 17.43
N ASN A 16 -0.49 1.11 18.21
CA ASN A 16 -0.28 0.46 19.52
C ASN A 16 -1.18 1.04 20.64
N ARG A 17 -2.47 1.26 20.34
CA ARG A 17 -3.47 1.75 21.30
C ARG A 17 -4.83 1.13 21.04
N SER A 18 -5.57 0.92 22.11
CA SER A 18 -6.87 0.26 22.09
C SER A 18 -8.05 1.21 21.91
N THR A 19 -7.84 2.51 22.12
CA THR A 19 -8.87 3.54 21.99
C THR A 19 -8.71 4.31 20.68
N LEU A 20 -9.84 4.71 20.08
CA LEU A 20 -9.88 5.55 18.88
C LEU A 20 -9.95 7.03 19.26
N THR A 21 -9.21 7.86 18.54
CA THR A 21 -9.37 9.33 18.58
C THR A 21 -10.72 9.74 17.97
N VAL A 22 -11.09 11.01 18.15
CA VAL A 22 -12.36 11.53 17.60
C VAL A 22 -12.43 11.36 16.09
N ASP A 23 -11.36 11.71 15.38
CA ASP A 23 -11.33 11.60 13.91
C ASP A 23 -11.39 10.13 13.45
N GLU A 24 -10.74 9.22 14.16
CA GLU A 24 -10.80 7.79 13.84
C GLU A 24 -12.16 7.16 14.13
N GLN A 25 -12.88 7.66 15.15
CA GLN A 25 -14.26 7.23 15.39
C GLN A 25 -15.16 7.64 14.21
N ILE A 26 -14.93 8.83 13.64
CA ILE A 26 -15.63 9.27 12.42
C ILE A 26 -15.27 8.35 11.25
N SER A 27 -13.98 8.09 11.02
CA SER A 27 -13.53 7.17 9.97
C SER A 27 -14.10 5.77 10.13
N PHE A 28 -14.16 5.25 11.36
CA PHE A 28 -14.74 3.95 11.66
C PHE A 28 -16.26 3.92 11.44
N ARG A 29 -16.96 5.04 11.69
CA ARG A 29 -18.39 5.19 11.37
C ARG A 29 -18.64 5.11 9.87
N HIS A 30 -17.82 5.79 9.05
CA HIS A 30 -17.91 5.66 7.59
C HIS A 30 -17.68 4.23 7.12
N LEU A 31 -16.65 3.56 7.65
CA LEU A 31 -16.35 2.17 7.35
C LEU A 31 -17.54 1.25 7.66
N THR A 32 -18.10 1.37 8.86
CA THR A 32 -19.19 0.50 9.31
C THR A 32 -20.53 0.82 8.66
N HIS A 33 -20.75 2.07 8.23
CA HIS A 33 -21.94 2.48 7.51
C HIS A 33 -21.93 2.02 6.06
N TYR A 34 -20.91 2.40 5.28
CA TYR A 34 -20.89 2.15 3.84
C TYR A 34 -20.40 0.76 3.48
N LEU A 35 -19.53 0.16 4.30
CA LEU A 35 -18.97 -1.17 4.04
C LEU A 35 -19.44 -2.20 5.08
N ALA A 36 -20.63 -2.00 5.66
CA ALA A 36 -21.24 -2.93 6.62
C ALA A 36 -21.18 -4.41 6.18
N PRO A 37 -21.47 -4.77 4.91
CA PRO A 37 -21.56 -6.18 4.49
C PRO A 37 -20.23 -6.95 4.43
N TYR A 38 -19.09 -6.27 4.41
CA TYR A 38 -17.79 -6.90 4.18
C TYR A 38 -17.14 -7.37 5.48
N ASP A 39 -16.38 -8.46 5.42
CA ASP A 39 -15.54 -8.92 6.52
C ASP A 39 -14.47 -7.86 6.85
N LYS A 40 -14.35 -7.48 8.13
CA LYS A 40 -13.42 -6.46 8.61
C LYS A 40 -12.42 -7.08 9.57
N TYR A 41 -11.14 -6.75 9.41
CA TYR A 41 -10.07 -7.23 10.26
C TYR A 41 -9.24 -6.08 10.80
N LEU A 42 -9.11 -5.98 12.12
CA LEU A 42 -8.11 -5.14 12.74
C LEU A 42 -6.77 -5.87 12.68
N VAL A 43 -5.77 -5.20 12.13
CA VAL A 43 -4.39 -5.67 12.11
C VAL A 43 -3.67 -5.03 13.27
N VAL A 44 -3.35 -5.85 14.28
CA VAL A 44 -2.93 -5.40 15.60
C VAL A 44 -1.67 -6.14 16.07
N PRO A 45 -0.90 -5.57 17.00
CA PRO A 45 0.16 -6.31 17.67
C PRO A 45 -0.40 -7.50 18.45
N GLU A 46 0.43 -8.53 18.64
CA GLU A 46 0.05 -9.71 19.44
C GLU A 46 -0.38 -9.35 20.86
N SER A 47 0.29 -8.38 21.50
CA SER A 47 0.00 -7.96 22.86
C SER A 47 -1.26 -7.09 23.00
N LEU A 48 -1.69 -6.42 21.93
CA LEU A 48 -2.74 -5.41 22.02
C LEU A 48 -4.12 -6.05 22.23
N GLN A 49 -4.79 -5.65 23.30
CA GLN A 49 -6.18 -6.00 23.57
C GLN A 49 -7.09 -4.87 23.08
N VAL A 50 -7.84 -5.14 22.01
CA VAL A 50 -8.78 -4.21 21.42
C VAL A 50 -9.93 -4.98 20.79
N THR A 51 -11.13 -4.42 20.92
CA THR A 51 -12.33 -4.95 20.28
C THR A 51 -13.10 -3.78 19.69
N LEU A 52 -13.35 -3.83 18.38
CA LEU A 52 -14.27 -2.91 17.71
C LEU A 52 -15.46 -3.70 17.16
N PRO A 53 -16.71 -3.20 17.29
CA PRO A 53 -17.89 -3.90 16.82
C PRO A 53 -17.78 -4.31 15.35
N GLY A 54 -18.13 -5.55 15.04
CA GLY A 54 -18.14 -6.07 13.67
C GLY A 54 -16.75 -6.27 13.04
N CYS A 55 -15.68 -6.24 13.84
CA CYS A 55 -14.32 -6.48 13.37
C CYS A 55 -13.70 -7.73 14.02
N ASN A 56 -13.05 -8.54 13.20
CA ASN A 56 -12.19 -9.64 13.62
C ASN A 56 -10.77 -9.14 13.89
N LEU A 57 -9.93 -9.96 14.55
CA LEU A 57 -8.53 -9.62 14.79
C LEU A 57 -7.59 -10.48 13.91
N LYS A 58 -6.58 -9.85 13.33
CA LYS A 58 -5.38 -10.50 12.77
C LYS A 58 -4.16 -9.95 13.49
N ARG A 59 -3.44 -10.84 14.16
CA ARG A 59 -2.29 -10.49 15.00
C ARG A 59 -0.99 -10.69 14.24
N PHE A 60 -0.07 -9.74 14.42
CA PHE A 60 1.28 -9.79 13.86
C PHE A 60 2.30 -9.38 14.93
N GLY A 61 3.57 -9.71 14.72
CA GLY A 61 4.66 -9.38 15.63
C GLY A 61 4.79 -7.88 15.89
N GLU A 62 5.21 -7.54 17.12
CA GLU A 62 5.35 -6.15 17.60
C GLU A 62 6.28 -5.29 16.71
N GLU A 63 7.24 -5.93 16.02
CA GLU A 63 8.22 -5.28 15.14
C GLU A 63 7.61 -4.58 13.91
N TYR A 64 6.34 -4.83 13.63
CA TYR A 64 5.58 -4.26 12.53
C TYR A 64 4.79 -3.00 12.89
N PHE A 65 4.79 -2.60 14.16
CA PHE A 65 3.97 -1.49 14.64
C PHE A 65 4.81 -0.37 15.29
N GLY A 66 4.16 0.76 15.56
CA GLY A 66 4.76 1.90 16.29
C GLY A 66 5.56 2.91 15.45
N SER A 67 5.77 2.66 14.16
CA SER A 67 6.36 3.66 13.24
C SER A 67 5.95 3.41 11.79
N ALA A 68 6.07 4.45 10.94
CA ALA A 68 5.81 4.32 9.50
C ALA A 68 6.71 3.25 8.85
N ILE A 69 7.99 3.17 9.25
CA ILE A 69 8.94 2.16 8.75
C ILE A 69 8.49 0.74 9.12
N ALA A 70 8.00 0.56 10.36
CA ALA A 70 7.49 -0.73 10.81
C ALA A 70 6.24 -1.15 10.01
N ASN A 71 5.32 -0.21 9.77
CA ASN A 71 4.14 -0.45 8.94
C ASN A 71 4.51 -0.80 7.49
N THR A 72 5.46 -0.07 6.89
CA THR A 72 6.01 -0.41 5.56
C THR A 72 6.57 -1.83 5.52
N ARG A 73 7.29 -2.28 6.56
CA ARG A 73 7.80 -3.66 6.63
C ARG A 73 6.67 -4.68 6.63
N LEU A 74 5.55 -4.40 7.29
CA LEU A 74 4.38 -5.29 7.31
C LEU A 74 3.76 -5.39 5.92
N LEU A 75 3.54 -4.24 5.27
CA LEU A 75 2.88 -4.15 3.96
C LEU A 75 3.78 -4.58 2.79
N LEU A 76 5.08 -4.75 3.04
CA LEU A 76 6.06 -5.41 2.17
C LEU A 76 6.40 -6.84 2.64
N SER A 77 5.57 -7.45 3.50
CA SER A 77 5.77 -8.84 3.93
C SER A 77 4.82 -9.79 3.19
N GLU A 78 5.37 -10.89 2.67
CA GLU A 78 4.57 -11.98 2.07
C GLU A 78 3.61 -12.58 3.11
N HIS A 79 4.04 -12.66 4.37
CA HIS A 79 3.26 -13.21 5.49
C HIS A 79 1.93 -12.47 5.68
N PHE A 80 1.94 -11.14 5.55
CA PHE A 80 0.73 -10.32 5.61
C PHE A 80 -0.30 -10.72 4.54
N TYR A 81 0.09 -10.80 3.27
CA TYR A 81 -0.83 -11.16 2.20
C TYR A 81 -1.32 -12.61 2.31
N ARG A 82 -0.47 -13.54 2.74
CA ARG A 82 -0.87 -14.94 2.98
C ARG A 82 -1.91 -15.06 4.09
N ALA A 83 -1.87 -14.19 5.10
CA ALA A 83 -2.84 -14.18 6.19
C ALA A 83 -4.28 -13.91 5.73
N PHE A 84 -4.47 -13.39 4.51
CA PHE A 84 -5.76 -13.10 3.88
C PHE A 84 -6.02 -13.93 2.61
N SER A 85 -5.30 -15.04 2.40
CA SER A 85 -5.39 -15.87 1.19
C SER A 85 -6.78 -16.48 0.91
N GLU A 86 -7.70 -16.45 1.86
CA GLU A 86 -9.11 -16.81 1.64
C GLU A 86 -9.89 -15.77 0.80
N TYR A 87 -9.33 -14.56 0.60
CA TYR A 87 -9.92 -13.47 -0.19
C TYR A 87 -9.15 -13.22 -1.49
N GLU A 88 -9.85 -12.79 -2.55
CA GLU A 88 -9.21 -12.34 -3.80
C GLU A 88 -8.50 -10.99 -3.61
N TYR A 89 -9.16 -10.09 -2.89
CA TYR A 89 -8.68 -8.73 -2.61
C TYR A 89 -8.64 -8.40 -1.13
N ILE A 90 -7.83 -7.41 -0.78
CA ILE A 90 -7.94 -6.66 0.47
C ILE A 90 -8.07 -5.17 0.17
N LEU A 91 -8.91 -4.48 0.93
CA LEU A 91 -8.92 -3.02 1.03
C LEU A 91 -8.17 -2.63 2.30
N ILE A 92 -7.00 -2.00 2.16
CA ILE A 92 -6.37 -1.29 3.28
C ILE A 92 -7.21 -0.04 3.57
N TYR A 93 -7.62 0.12 4.82
CA TYR A 93 -8.40 1.25 5.33
C TYR A 93 -7.76 1.76 6.61
N HIS A 94 -6.94 2.80 6.52
CA HIS A 94 -6.42 3.50 7.68
C HIS A 94 -7.53 4.32 8.34
N LEU A 95 -7.44 4.52 9.66
CA LEU A 95 -8.48 5.26 10.41
C LEU A 95 -8.41 6.78 10.24
N ASP A 96 -7.64 7.29 9.29
CA ASP A 96 -7.71 8.63 8.72
C ASP A 96 -8.23 8.61 7.27
N ALA A 97 -8.83 7.50 6.83
CA ALA A 97 -9.56 7.38 5.57
C ALA A 97 -11.08 7.47 5.77
N LEU A 98 -11.79 7.85 4.70
CA LEU A 98 -13.25 7.81 4.60
C LEU A 98 -13.67 7.04 3.35
N VAL A 99 -14.88 6.49 3.38
CA VAL A 99 -15.59 5.97 2.21
C VAL A 99 -16.99 6.61 2.17
N PHE A 100 -17.56 6.72 0.96
CA PHE A 100 -18.81 7.44 0.72
C PHE A 100 -19.88 6.61 -0.02
N SER A 101 -19.59 5.34 -0.33
CA SER A 101 -20.55 4.45 -1.00
C SER A 101 -20.16 2.97 -0.83
N ASP A 102 -21.12 2.06 -1.03
CA ASP A 102 -20.87 0.62 -1.15
C ASP A 102 -20.55 0.25 -2.61
N GLN A 103 -19.34 0.57 -3.06
CA GLN A 103 -18.86 0.24 -4.42
C GLN A 103 -17.65 -0.71 -4.39
N LEU A 104 -17.30 -1.28 -3.24
CA LEU A 104 -16.06 -2.03 -3.07
C LEU A 104 -15.98 -3.25 -4.00
N THR A 105 -17.09 -3.99 -4.15
CA THR A 105 -17.15 -5.11 -5.11
C THR A 105 -16.97 -4.64 -6.55
N THR A 106 -17.55 -3.51 -6.92
CA THR A 106 -17.39 -2.92 -8.27
C THR A 106 -15.92 -2.61 -8.55
N TRP A 107 -15.18 -2.10 -7.57
CA TRP A 107 -13.73 -1.88 -7.70
C TRP A 107 -12.95 -3.18 -7.88
N CYS A 108 -13.33 -4.25 -7.18
CA CYS A 108 -12.70 -5.56 -7.35
C CYS A 108 -12.94 -6.13 -8.76
N ASP A 109 -14.10 -5.84 -9.36
CA ASP A 109 -14.48 -6.32 -10.70
C ASP A 109 -13.77 -5.58 -11.84
N THR A 110 -13.11 -4.45 -11.56
CA THR A 110 -12.21 -3.81 -12.54
C THR A 110 -11.01 -4.68 -12.91
N GLY A 111 -10.65 -5.65 -12.05
CA GLY A 111 -9.51 -6.53 -12.27
C GLY A 111 -8.16 -5.86 -12.13
N LEU A 112 -8.09 -4.67 -11.54
CA LEU A 112 -6.85 -3.97 -11.20
C LEU A 112 -6.11 -4.70 -10.09
N ASP A 113 -4.78 -4.70 -10.15
CA ASP A 113 -3.96 -5.31 -9.11
C ASP A 113 -3.76 -4.37 -7.93
N TYR A 114 -3.59 -3.07 -8.23
CA TYR A 114 -3.36 -2.04 -7.23
C TYR A 114 -4.02 -0.71 -7.60
N ILE A 115 -4.76 -0.15 -6.64
CA ILE A 115 -5.32 1.21 -6.73
C ILE A 115 -5.35 1.88 -5.36
N GLY A 116 -5.07 3.18 -5.33
CA GLY A 116 -5.16 4.07 -4.18
C GLY A 116 -5.30 5.53 -4.66
N PRO A 117 -5.32 6.51 -3.75
CA PRO A 117 -5.31 7.91 -4.14
C PRO A 117 -4.12 8.25 -5.05
N PRO A 118 -4.36 9.06 -6.10
CA PRO A 118 -3.28 9.53 -6.95
C PRO A 118 -2.47 10.64 -6.28
N TRP A 119 -1.16 10.58 -6.46
CA TRP A 119 -0.28 11.71 -6.25
C TRP A 119 -0.35 12.62 -7.47
N ILE A 120 -0.77 13.86 -7.26
CA ILE A 120 -0.95 14.87 -8.31
C ILE A 120 0.06 15.99 -8.05
N PRO A 121 0.85 16.45 -9.04
CA PRO A 121 1.70 17.62 -8.89
C PRO A 121 0.87 18.89 -8.67
N CYS A 122 1.00 19.53 -7.51
CA CYS A 122 0.39 20.81 -7.23
C CYS A 122 1.14 21.57 -6.12
N VAL A 123 0.65 22.76 -5.75
CA VAL A 123 1.25 23.60 -4.70
C VAL A 123 1.28 22.88 -3.34
N ASP A 124 0.29 22.03 -3.05
CA ASP A 124 0.21 21.27 -1.80
C ASP A 124 1.04 19.98 -1.82
N SER A 125 1.60 19.61 -2.98
CA SER A 125 2.39 18.38 -3.20
C SER A 125 3.64 18.63 -4.06
N PRO A 126 4.49 19.61 -3.73
CA PRO A 126 5.64 20.00 -4.55
C PRO A 126 6.69 18.88 -4.71
N TRP A 127 6.64 17.84 -3.87
CA TRP A 127 7.49 16.65 -3.97
C TRP A 127 7.03 15.65 -5.05
N VAL A 128 5.82 15.80 -5.60
CA VAL A 128 5.30 14.94 -6.66
C VAL A 128 5.73 15.50 -8.01
N LYS A 129 6.67 14.80 -8.67
CA LYS A 129 7.18 15.19 -9.99
C LYS A 129 6.28 14.71 -11.13
N GLU A 130 5.80 13.48 -11.02
CA GLU A 130 5.00 12.82 -12.05
C GLU A 130 3.70 12.28 -11.45
N PRO A 131 2.55 12.54 -12.10
CA PRO A 131 1.25 12.12 -11.58
C PRO A 131 1.07 10.60 -11.74
N ARG A 132 0.71 9.93 -10.65
CA ARG A 132 0.46 8.47 -10.63
C ARG A 132 -0.29 8.05 -9.38
N VAL A 133 -0.89 6.86 -9.41
CA VAL A 133 -1.50 6.23 -8.22
C VAL A 133 -0.43 5.69 -7.30
N GLY A 134 -0.54 5.90 -6.00
CA GLY A 134 0.45 5.33 -5.09
C GLY A 134 0.17 5.40 -3.60
N ASN A 135 -0.83 6.14 -3.11
CA ASN A 135 -1.04 6.19 -1.67
C ASN A 135 -1.70 4.90 -1.12
N GLY A 136 -1.12 4.31 -0.08
CA GLY A 136 -1.54 3.01 0.45
C GLY A 136 -2.60 3.05 1.54
N GLY A 137 -2.88 4.20 2.14
CA GLY A 137 -3.71 4.27 3.35
C GLY A 137 -5.21 4.09 3.12
N LEU A 138 -5.67 4.33 1.90
CA LEU A 138 -6.90 3.73 1.37
C LEU A 138 -6.54 3.07 0.04
N SER A 139 -6.34 1.76 0.02
CA SER A 139 -5.90 1.07 -1.21
C SER A 139 -6.48 -0.32 -1.38
N LEU A 140 -6.88 -0.66 -2.60
CA LEU A 140 -7.34 -2.01 -2.96
C LEU A 140 -6.17 -2.77 -3.58
N ARG A 141 -5.95 -4.00 -3.10
CA ARG A 141 -4.80 -4.84 -3.45
C ARG A 141 -5.25 -6.25 -3.81
N LYS A 142 -4.91 -6.72 -5.01
CA LYS A 142 -5.17 -8.10 -5.46
C LYS A 142 -4.12 -9.04 -4.88
N ILE A 143 -4.51 -9.88 -3.92
CA ILE A 143 -3.57 -10.67 -3.12
C ILE A 143 -2.65 -11.52 -4.00
N GLN A 144 -3.22 -12.23 -4.98
CA GLN A 144 -2.43 -13.13 -5.82
C GLN A 144 -1.38 -12.40 -6.66
N SER A 145 -1.66 -11.18 -7.11
CA SER A 145 -0.72 -10.38 -7.91
C SER A 145 0.44 -9.89 -7.05
N PHE A 146 0.18 -9.52 -5.80
CA PHE A 146 1.22 -9.18 -4.83
C PHE A 146 2.09 -10.40 -4.51
N LEU A 147 1.48 -11.59 -4.29
CA LEU A 147 2.20 -12.84 -4.09
C LEU A 147 3.11 -13.20 -5.28
N LYS A 148 2.66 -12.98 -6.52
CA LYS A 148 3.50 -13.17 -7.71
C LYS A 148 4.75 -12.29 -7.68
N VAL A 149 4.63 -11.02 -7.25
CA VAL A 149 5.79 -10.12 -7.11
C VAL A 149 6.79 -10.68 -6.09
N PHE A 150 6.34 -11.18 -4.94
CA PHE A 150 7.23 -11.79 -3.93
C PHE A 150 7.97 -13.04 -4.44
N HIS A 151 7.41 -13.73 -5.43
CA HIS A 151 7.98 -14.96 -6.00
C HIS A 151 8.69 -14.73 -7.34
N SER A 152 8.81 -13.49 -7.78
CA SER A 152 9.54 -13.17 -9.01
C SER A 152 11.03 -13.42 -8.83
N ASP A 153 11.61 -14.10 -9.83
CA ASP A 153 13.06 -14.31 -9.96
C ASP A 153 13.76 -13.14 -10.68
N GLU A 154 13.00 -12.13 -11.11
CA GLU A 154 13.54 -10.94 -11.76
C GLU A 154 14.49 -10.19 -10.82
N TYR A 155 15.60 -9.73 -11.40
CA TYR A 155 16.67 -9.08 -10.66
C TYR A 155 16.27 -7.66 -10.23
N TRP A 156 16.46 -7.30 -8.96
CA TRP A 156 16.19 -5.92 -8.50
C TRP A 156 17.14 -4.88 -9.11
N MET A 157 18.35 -5.34 -9.45
CA MET A 157 19.48 -4.57 -9.89
C MET A 157 20.28 -5.48 -10.80
N ASP A 158 20.59 -4.97 -11.99
CA ASP A 158 21.40 -5.71 -12.93
C ASP A 158 22.78 -6.00 -12.31
N PRO A 159 23.29 -7.25 -12.36
CA PRO A 159 24.59 -7.58 -11.78
C PRO A 159 25.77 -6.77 -12.31
N GLU A 160 25.72 -6.33 -13.58
CA GLU A 160 26.72 -5.46 -14.20
C GLU A 160 26.60 -4.02 -13.72
N GLU A 161 25.36 -3.53 -13.56
CA GLU A 161 25.11 -2.23 -12.95
C GLU A 161 25.61 -2.18 -11.50
N TYR A 162 25.28 -3.19 -10.68
CA TYR A 162 25.80 -3.34 -9.32
C TYR A 162 27.34 -3.33 -9.30
N TRP A 163 27.95 -4.08 -10.21
CA TRP A 163 29.40 -4.17 -10.31
C TRP A 163 30.03 -2.83 -10.64
N ARG A 164 29.42 -2.10 -11.58
CA ARG A 164 29.86 -0.77 -12.00
C ARG A 164 29.72 0.25 -10.86
N ASP A 165 28.58 0.30 -10.18
CA ASP A 165 28.33 1.23 -9.06
C ASP A 165 29.32 1.01 -7.91
N LYS A 166 29.57 -0.24 -7.52
CA LYS A 166 30.39 -0.55 -6.34
C LYS A 166 31.88 -0.65 -6.61
N TYR A 167 32.30 -1.07 -7.80
CA TYR A 167 33.69 -1.50 -8.02
C TYR A 167 34.39 -0.79 -9.18
N ALA A 168 33.71 0.04 -10.00
CA ALA A 168 34.35 0.70 -11.14
C ALA A 168 35.50 1.65 -10.72
N GLY A 169 35.37 2.32 -9.57
CA GLY A 169 36.40 3.21 -9.02
C GLY A 169 37.49 2.52 -8.19
N MET A 170 37.45 1.20 -8.03
CA MET A 170 38.40 0.49 -7.16
C MET A 170 39.66 -0.01 -7.91
N PRO A 171 40.81 -0.13 -7.23
CA PRO A 171 42.01 -0.78 -7.75
C PRO A 171 41.75 -2.20 -8.29
N THR A 172 42.51 -2.60 -9.31
CA THR A 172 42.31 -3.85 -10.06
C THR A 172 42.34 -5.10 -9.17
N TYR A 173 43.20 -5.14 -8.16
CA TYR A 173 43.28 -6.29 -7.24
C TYR A 173 42.02 -6.46 -6.38
N LEU A 174 41.40 -5.37 -5.91
CA LEU A 174 40.13 -5.43 -5.17
C LEU A 174 38.98 -5.86 -6.08
N ARG A 175 38.98 -5.42 -7.34
CA ARG A 175 38.01 -5.88 -8.34
C ARG A 175 38.16 -7.39 -8.59
N TRP A 176 39.38 -7.91 -8.61
CA TRP A 176 39.62 -9.34 -8.81
C TRP A 176 39.14 -10.16 -7.61
N ILE A 177 39.50 -9.75 -6.39
CA ILE A 177 39.07 -10.38 -5.12
C ILE A 177 37.53 -10.40 -5.01
N ASN A 178 36.86 -9.33 -5.42
CA ASN A 178 35.40 -9.23 -5.32
C ASN A 178 34.65 -9.83 -6.52
N SER A 179 35.33 -10.28 -7.58
CA SER A 179 34.66 -10.79 -8.79
C SER A 179 33.70 -11.96 -8.55
N PRO A 180 33.89 -12.85 -7.54
CA PRO A 180 32.88 -13.86 -7.22
C PRO A 180 31.53 -13.25 -6.81
N LYS A 181 31.51 -12.07 -6.16
CA LYS A 181 30.26 -11.38 -5.78
C LYS A 181 29.42 -10.98 -7.00
N ARG A 182 30.07 -10.66 -8.13
CA ARG A 182 29.40 -10.40 -9.41
C ARG A 182 28.66 -11.64 -9.91
N LEU A 183 29.29 -12.81 -9.83
CA LEU A 183 28.69 -14.08 -10.24
C LEU A 183 27.57 -14.50 -9.29
N ILE A 184 27.76 -14.32 -7.98
CA ILE A 184 26.73 -14.62 -6.96
C ILE A 184 25.46 -13.78 -7.21
N LYS A 185 25.59 -12.53 -7.65
CA LYS A 185 24.45 -11.66 -7.97
C LYS A 185 23.64 -12.09 -9.20
N ARG A 186 24.13 -13.03 -10.01
CA ARG A 186 23.38 -13.66 -11.10
C ARG A 186 22.46 -14.77 -10.60
N LEU A 187 22.57 -15.19 -9.35
CA LEU A 187 21.63 -16.13 -8.74
C LEU A 187 20.46 -15.33 -8.15
N SER A 188 19.23 -15.60 -8.59
CA SER A 188 18.03 -14.85 -8.19
C SER A 188 17.83 -14.83 -6.68
N LEU A 189 18.24 -15.88 -5.96
CA LEU A 189 18.20 -15.94 -4.50
C LEU A 189 18.89 -14.74 -3.81
N PHE A 190 19.95 -14.19 -4.40
CA PHE A 190 20.70 -13.04 -3.88
C PHE A 190 20.35 -11.72 -4.58
N ASN A 191 19.33 -11.74 -5.44
CA ASN A 191 18.96 -10.66 -6.34
C ASN A 191 17.48 -10.79 -6.75
N ASN A 192 16.56 -10.79 -5.78
CA ASN A 192 15.11 -10.91 -6.04
C ASN A 192 14.33 -9.79 -5.35
N ALA A 193 13.02 -9.76 -5.62
CA ALA A 193 12.07 -8.81 -5.03
C ALA A 193 12.13 -8.79 -3.49
N ARG A 194 12.22 -9.96 -2.85
CA ARG A 194 12.22 -10.06 -1.38
C ARG A 194 13.43 -9.38 -0.76
N LEU A 195 14.60 -9.50 -1.40
CA LEU A 195 15.81 -8.82 -0.94
C LEU A 195 15.69 -7.31 -1.13
N GLU A 196 15.09 -6.83 -2.24
CA GLU A 196 14.78 -5.41 -2.44
C GLU A 196 13.89 -4.89 -1.32
N MET A 197 12.76 -5.54 -1.10
CA MET A 197 11.77 -5.17 -0.10
C MET A 197 12.37 -5.13 1.32
N SER A 198 13.21 -6.11 1.68
CA SER A 198 13.89 -6.13 3.00
C SER A 198 14.79 -4.93 3.25
N ARG A 199 15.28 -4.29 2.17
CA ARG A 199 16.20 -3.14 2.20
C ARG A 199 15.51 -1.83 1.81
N TRP A 200 14.21 -1.85 1.53
CA TRP A 200 13.47 -0.70 1.00
C TRP A 200 13.57 0.54 1.89
N HIS A 201 13.45 0.35 3.21
CA HIS A 201 13.57 1.40 4.21
C HIS A 201 14.97 2.07 4.27
N LEU A 202 16.00 1.47 3.66
CA LEU A 202 17.37 1.97 3.63
C LEU A 202 17.68 2.84 2.41
N ARG A 203 16.71 3.08 1.51
CA ARG A 203 16.96 3.86 0.29
C ARG A 203 17.43 5.28 0.59
N PRO A 204 18.47 5.77 -0.10
CA PRO A 204 19.05 7.09 0.15
C PRO A 204 18.24 8.24 -0.50
N ASP A 205 17.42 7.93 -1.50
CA ASP A 205 16.60 8.90 -2.24
C ASP A 205 15.33 9.36 -1.50
N GLY A 206 15.07 8.83 -0.29
CA GLY A 206 13.92 9.17 0.53
C GLY A 206 12.63 8.39 0.19
N THR A 207 12.63 7.55 -0.85
CA THR A 207 11.46 6.72 -1.24
C THR A 207 11.34 5.47 -0.36
N LYS A 208 11.02 5.68 0.92
CA LYS A 208 11.04 4.63 1.94
C LYS A 208 9.68 4.00 2.23
N ASN A 209 8.59 4.60 1.74
CA ASN A 209 7.23 4.10 1.91
C ASN A 209 6.96 2.93 0.93
N GLU A 210 6.22 1.90 1.36
CA GLU A 210 5.80 0.76 0.52
C GLU A 210 5.03 1.18 -0.72
N ASP A 211 4.34 2.30 -0.62
CA ASP A 211 3.57 2.94 -1.68
C ASP A 211 4.37 3.14 -2.96
N HIS A 212 5.62 3.61 -2.82
CA HIS A 212 6.55 3.75 -3.94
C HIS A 212 6.92 2.39 -4.53
N PHE A 213 7.03 1.34 -3.72
CA PHE A 213 7.35 0.01 -4.23
C PHE A 213 6.19 -0.51 -5.10
N TRP A 214 4.97 -0.50 -4.58
CA TRP A 214 3.83 -1.07 -5.27
C TRP A 214 3.40 -0.27 -6.51
N SER A 215 3.56 1.05 -6.47
CA SER A 215 3.31 1.93 -7.61
C SER A 215 4.38 1.83 -8.69
N ASP A 216 5.67 1.88 -8.31
CA ASP A 216 6.76 2.14 -9.26
C ASP A 216 7.57 0.88 -9.62
N ARG A 217 7.62 -0.13 -8.73
CA ARG A 217 8.50 -1.30 -8.86
C ARG A 217 7.80 -2.61 -9.12
N ALA A 218 6.50 -2.74 -8.80
CA ALA A 218 5.79 -4.00 -9.01
C ALA A 218 5.83 -4.49 -10.47
N THR A 219 5.69 -3.57 -11.43
CA THR A 219 5.73 -3.86 -12.87
C THR A 219 7.09 -4.34 -13.37
N HIS A 220 8.18 -3.96 -12.70
CA HIS A 220 9.52 -4.49 -13.00
C HIS A 220 9.59 -6.00 -12.75
N TYR A 221 8.95 -6.48 -11.67
CA TYR A 221 8.94 -7.89 -11.29
C TYR A 221 7.87 -8.72 -11.97
N VAL A 222 6.74 -8.08 -12.30
CA VAL A 222 5.59 -8.68 -12.97
C VAL A 222 5.08 -7.67 -14.00
N PRO A 223 5.52 -7.75 -15.27
CA PRO A 223 5.18 -6.76 -16.30
C PRO A 223 3.68 -6.52 -16.51
N ASP A 224 2.86 -7.55 -16.30
CA ASP A 224 1.40 -7.48 -16.44
C ASP A 224 0.69 -6.98 -15.15
N PHE A 225 1.43 -6.49 -14.14
CA PHE A 225 0.85 -5.96 -12.90
C PHE A 225 0.10 -4.65 -13.17
N LYS A 226 -1.21 -4.66 -12.95
CA LYS A 226 -2.13 -3.59 -13.33
C LYS A 226 -2.29 -2.55 -12.23
N VAL A 227 -1.47 -1.50 -12.29
CA VAL A 227 -1.67 -0.27 -11.50
C VAL A 227 -2.69 0.63 -12.18
N ALA A 228 -3.61 1.20 -11.41
CA ALA A 228 -4.61 2.13 -11.92
C ALA A 228 -3.98 3.40 -12.53
N SER A 229 -4.62 3.95 -13.58
CA SER A 229 -4.30 5.28 -14.08
C SER A 229 -4.73 6.37 -13.08
N VAL A 230 -4.17 7.58 -13.21
CA VAL A 230 -4.54 8.74 -12.38
C VAL A 230 -6.04 9.04 -12.46
N GLU A 231 -6.62 8.94 -13.66
CA GLU A 231 -8.05 9.18 -13.89
C GLU A 231 -8.93 8.18 -13.13
N ILE A 232 -8.57 6.88 -13.16
CA ILE A 232 -9.29 5.86 -12.40
C ILE A 232 -9.05 6.05 -10.90
N GLY A 233 -7.81 6.39 -10.51
CA GLY A 233 -7.44 6.72 -9.13
C GLY A 233 -8.26 7.87 -8.54
N LEU A 234 -8.51 8.92 -9.30
CA LEU A 234 -9.37 10.05 -8.90
C LEU A 234 -10.81 9.61 -8.61
N ARG A 235 -11.34 8.65 -9.36
CA ARG A 235 -12.69 8.11 -9.08
C ARG A 235 -12.69 7.24 -7.82
N PHE A 236 -11.55 6.61 -7.50
CA PHE A 236 -11.40 5.76 -6.33
C PHE A 236 -11.20 6.56 -5.05
N ALA A 237 -10.17 7.41 -4.98
CA ALA A 237 -9.91 8.17 -3.77
C ALA A 237 -9.14 9.47 -3.99
N PHE A 238 -9.34 10.43 -3.08
CA PHE A 238 -8.53 11.64 -2.98
C PHE A 238 -7.60 11.59 -1.76
N GLU A 239 -6.54 12.39 -1.78
CA GLU A 239 -5.71 12.65 -0.60
C GLU A 239 -5.32 14.14 -0.56
N VAL A 240 -4.21 14.50 -1.21
CA VAL A 240 -3.69 15.87 -1.21
C VAL A 240 -4.51 16.73 -2.18
N ALA A 241 -4.78 17.99 -1.79
CA ALA A 241 -5.53 18.96 -2.58
C ALA A 241 -6.91 18.42 -3.06
N PRO A 242 -7.83 18.06 -2.15
CA PRO A 242 -9.08 17.41 -2.51
C PRO A 242 -9.98 18.27 -3.40
N ARG A 243 -9.89 19.61 -3.32
CA ARG A 243 -10.61 20.53 -4.23
C ARG A 243 -10.13 20.41 -5.68
N LEU A 244 -8.81 20.37 -5.88
CA LEU A 244 -8.23 20.14 -7.20
C LEU A 244 -8.63 18.76 -7.73
N CYS A 245 -8.51 17.72 -6.90
CA CYS A 245 -8.94 16.38 -7.26
C CYS A 245 -10.42 16.33 -7.64
N TYR A 246 -11.28 17.05 -6.91
CA TYR A 246 -12.70 17.15 -7.18
C TYR A 246 -13.00 17.80 -8.54
N ASP A 247 -12.33 18.90 -8.87
CA ASP A 247 -12.47 19.53 -10.18
C ASP A 247 -11.96 18.62 -11.31
N MET A 248 -10.83 17.94 -11.11
CA MET A 248 -10.28 16.95 -12.06
C MET A 248 -11.20 15.73 -12.21
N ASN A 249 -11.93 15.36 -11.16
CA ASN A 249 -12.92 14.28 -11.16
C ASN A 249 -14.32 14.79 -11.56
N HIS A 250 -14.40 15.85 -12.38
CA HIS A 250 -15.65 16.41 -12.89
C HIS A 250 -16.67 16.80 -11.82
N ARG A 251 -16.19 17.30 -10.69
CA ARG A 251 -16.99 17.68 -9.52
C ARG A 251 -17.85 16.54 -9.00
N ARG A 252 -17.25 15.34 -8.97
CA ARG A 252 -17.86 14.15 -8.35
C ARG A 252 -17.00 13.71 -7.18
N LEU A 253 -17.67 13.30 -6.11
CA LEU A 253 -16.98 12.67 -4.99
C LEU A 253 -16.40 11.31 -5.44
N PRO A 254 -15.22 10.95 -4.93
CA PRO A 254 -14.62 9.65 -5.15
C PRO A 254 -15.34 8.59 -4.31
N PHE A 255 -14.98 7.31 -4.49
CA PHE A 255 -15.39 6.24 -3.58
C PHE A 255 -14.94 6.50 -2.12
N GLY A 256 -13.77 7.09 -1.91
CA GLY A 256 -13.28 7.45 -0.59
C GLY A 256 -12.16 8.50 -0.56
N CYS A 257 -11.49 8.66 0.56
CA CYS A 257 -10.31 9.52 0.68
C CYS A 257 -9.36 9.02 1.77
N HIS A 258 -8.13 9.51 1.75
CA HIS A 258 -7.12 9.23 2.78
C HIS A 258 -6.62 10.54 3.40
N ALA A 259 -6.15 10.45 4.65
CA ALA A 259 -5.64 11.57 5.45
C ALA A 259 -6.60 12.78 5.51
N TRP A 260 -7.91 12.51 5.60
CA TRP A 260 -8.96 13.53 5.58
C TRP A 260 -8.82 14.62 6.67
N PRO A 261 -8.30 14.35 7.89
CA PRO A 261 -8.11 15.40 8.89
C PRO A 261 -6.95 16.34 8.54
N ARG A 262 -5.98 15.83 7.77
CA ARG A 262 -4.72 16.51 7.47
C ARG A 262 -4.84 17.44 6.25
N TYR A 263 -5.49 16.98 5.19
CA TYR A 263 -5.56 17.70 3.92
C TYR A 263 -6.95 18.29 3.69
N ASP A 264 -7.07 19.61 3.90
CA ASP A 264 -8.29 20.41 3.72
C ASP A 264 -9.52 19.77 4.40
N ARG A 265 -9.45 19.66 5.73
CA ARG A 265 -10.55 19.13 6.56
C ARG A 265 -11.90 19.75 6.22
N GLY A 266 -11.93 21.06 5.97
CA GLY A 266 -13.16 21.80 5.65
C GLY A 266 -13.81 21.37 4.33
N PHE A 267 -13.08 20.74 3.40
CA PHE A 267 -13.69 20.11 2.23
C PHE A 267 -14.50 18.86 2.61
N TRP A 268 -14.03 18.08 3.59
CA TRP A 268 -14.63 16.80 3.98
C TRP A 268 -15.75 16.94 5.02
N GLU A 269 -15.70 17.97 5.87
CA GLU A 269 -16.67 18.21 6.96
C GLU A 269 -18.14 18.11 6.54
N PRO A 270 -18.58 18.68 5.38
CA PRO A 270 -19.97 18.56 4.92
C PRO A 270 -20.41 17.13 4.58
N HIS A 271 -19.47 16.21 4.41
CA HIS A 271 -19.71 14.82 4.00
C HIS A 271 -19.57 13.82 5.14
N LEU A 272 -19.22 14.28 6.35
CA LEU A 272 -19.05 13.41 7.51
C LEU A 272 -20.40 12.91 8.02
N LEU A 273 -20.47 11.62 8.32
CA LEU A 273 -21.60 11.06 9.04
C LEU A 273 -21.61 11.62 10.46
N VAL A 274 -22.65 12.39 10.80
CA VAL A 274 -22.86 12.89 12.16
C VAL A 274 -23.42 11.75 13.03
N SER A 275 -23.10 11.78 14.33
CA SER A 275 -23.59 10.82 15.33
C SER A 275 -25.10 10.90 15.51
#